data_AF-A0AA85JPA4-F1
#
_entry.id   AF-A0AA85JPA4-F1
#
_cell.length_a   1.000
_cell.length_b   1.000
_cell.length_c   1.000
_cell.angle_alpha   90.00
_cell.angle_beta   90.00
_cell.angle_gamma   90.00
#
_symmetry.space_group_name_H-M   'P 1'
#
loop_
_entity.id
_entity.type
_entity.pdbx_description
1 polymer ?
#
loop_
_entity_poly.entity_id
_entity_poly.type
_entity_poly.pdbx_seq_one_letter_code
_entity_poly.pdbx_strand_id
1 'polypeptide(L)'
;MPEPIKVLLTGAAGQIGYSLAGMVARGDMFGPEQEVILHLFDIEPMVESLKGLEMELQDCSFKPLRGVVVTHLPEVAFDQIDVALMVGAMPRKEGMERKDLLNANVHIFKNQGQALDKYAKKTVKVVVVGNPANTNALAMMKNAPSIPKENFSALTRLDHNRAQSYIARRLGVPSDSVKNCIIWGNHSNTQFVDVSHATVNKDGKSIPVFEAVGDENWIKNDFLSAIQKRGAAVIAARKLSSALSAAKAVTDHMRDWWFGTKKVCFLTCLRAFL
;
A
#
# COMPACT_ATOMS: atom_id res chain seq x y z
N MET A 1 9.62 27.61 5.06
CA MET A 1 9.57 26.14 5.13
C MET A 1 8.58 25.66 4.08
N PRO A 2 8.80 24.50 3.43
CA PRO A 2 7.79 23.94 2.53
C PRO A 2 6.50 23.66 3.31
N GLU A 3 5.36 23.77 2.64
CA GLU A 3 4.05 23.50 3.23
C GLU A 3 3.95 22.02 3.68
N PRO A 4 3.31 21.72 4.82
CA PRO A 4 3.10 20.33 5.23
C PRO A 4 2.34 19.52 4.18
N ILE A 5 2.78 18.27 3.96
CA ILE A 5 2.08 17.34 3.06
C ILE A 5 0.80 16.88 3.76
N LYS A 6 -0.36 17.09 3.12
CA LYS A 6 -1.64 16.58 3.61
C LYS A 6 -1.86 15.13 3.11
N VAL A 7 -1.95 14.20 4.04
CA VAL A 7 -2.02 12.75 3.75
C VAL A 7 -3.34 12.19 4.26
N LEU A 8 -4.21 11.78 3.34
CA LEU A 8 -5.46 11.09 3.64
C LEU A 8 -5.22 9.59 3.86
N LEU A 9 -5.75 9.05 4.96
CA LEU A 9 -5.86 7.61 5.23
C LEU A 9 -7.35 7.26 5.36
N THR A 10 -7.90 6.47 4.43
CA THR A 10 -9.27 5.94 4.56
C THR A 10 -9.28 4.63 5.33
N GLY A 11 -10.35 4.30 6.05
CA GLY A 11 -10.37 3.10 6.91
C GLY A 11 -9.32 3.18 8.03
N ALA A 12 -9.04 4.40 8.49
CA ALA A 12 -7.93 4.70 9.39
C ALA A 12 -8.07 4.02 10.77
N ALA A 13 -9.30 3.72 11.21
CA ALA A 13 -9.52 3.00 12.46
C ALA A 13 -9.20 1.49 12.34
N GLY A 14 -9.01 0.99 11.12
CA GLY A 14 -8.64 -0.40 10.86
C GLY A 14 -7.19 -0.72 11.22
N GLN A 15 -6.86 -2.02 11.31
CA GLN A 15 -5.54 -2.51 11.70
C GLN A 15 -4.39 -2.00 10.80
N ILE A 16 -4.63 -1.90 9.48
CA ILE A 16 -3.64 -1.33 8.55
C ILE A 16 -3.51 0.17 8.80
N GLY A 17 -4.63 0.88 8.98
CA GLY A 17 -4.67 2.31 9.29
C GLY A 17 -3.87 2.64 10.53
N TYR A 18 -4.09 1.92 11.64
CA TYR A 18 -3.35 2.05 12.89
C TYR A 18 -1.84 1.91 12.70
N SER A 19 -1.39 0.87 11.99
CA SER A 19 0.04 0.66 11.70
C SER A 19 0.62 1.74 10.77
N LEU A 20 -0.17 2.19 9.80
CA LEU A 20 0.27 3.12 8.75
C LEU A 20 0.36 4.56 9.27
N ALA A 21 -0.60 5.00 10.09
CA ALA A 21 -0.64 6.34 10.66
C ALA A 21 0.65 6.66 11.43
N GLY A 22 1.11 5.72 12.26
CA GLY A 22 2.38 5.86 12.99
C GLY A 22 3.61 5.93 12.07
N MET A 23 3.66 5.14 10.99
CA MET A 23 4.78 5.20 10.02
C MET A 23 4.82 6.54 9.26
N VAL A 24 3.66 7.06 8.87
CA VAL A 24 3.59 8.37 8.20
C VAL A 24 3.99 9.48 9.16
N ALA A 25 3.42 9.50 10.38
CA ALA A 25 3.71 10.52 11.39
C ALA A 25 5.19 10.55 11.80
N ARG A 26 5.86 9.39 11.84
CA ARG A 26 7.29 9.27 12.13
C ARG A 26 8.21 9.81 11.02
N GLY A 27 7.69 10.00 9.81
CA GLY A 27 8.48 10.41 8.63
C GLY A 27 9.06 9.25 7.83
N ASP A 28 8.62 8.01 8.05
CA ASP A 28 9.11 6.85 7.28
C ASP A 28 8.76 6.97 5.78
N MET A 29 7.65 7.66 5.47
CA MET A 29 7.16 7.84 4.10
C MET A 29 7.84 9.00 3.37
N PHE A 30 7.94 10.17 4.01
CA PHE A 30 8.41 11.43 3.38
C PHE A 30 9.72 11.98 3.95
N GLY A 31 10.40 11.22 4.80
CA GLY A 31 11.62 11.66 5.47
C GLY A 31 11.34 12.36 6.81
N PRO A 32 12.34 12.39 7.71
CA PRO A 32 12.16 12.82 9.10
C PRO A 32 11.99 14.34 9.28
N GLU A 33 12.24 15.13 8.24
CA GLU A 33 12.13 16.60 8.27
C GLU A 33 10.92 17.13 7.48
N GLN A 34 10.22 16.27 6.74
CA GLN A 34 9.05 16.68 5.98
C GLN A 34 7.83 16.69 6.88
N GLU A 35 7.28 17.89 7.11
CA GLU A 35 6.07 18.07 7.89
C GLU A 35 4.86 17.43 7.19
N VAL A 36 3.97 16.83 7.98
CA VAL A 36 2.76 16.16 7.50
C VAL A 36 1.54 16.54 8.34
N ILE A 37 0.37 16.55 7.69
CA ILE A 37 -0.94 16.60 8.34
C ILE A 37 -1.70 15.34 7.95
N LEU A 38 -2.15 14.56 8.95
CA LEU A 38 -2.89 13.32 8.72
C LEU A 38 -4.39 13.60 8.68
N HIS A 39 -5.03 13.32 7.55
CA HIS A 39 -6.49 13.28 7.44
C HIS A 39 -6.94 11.83 7.64
N LEU A 40 -7.49 11.54 8.82
CA LEU A 40 -7.99 10.23 9.20
C LEU A 40 -9.48 10.16 8.87
N PHE A 41 -9.81 9.31 7.90
CA PHE A 41 -11.17 9.13 7.40
C PHE A 41 -11.65 7.72 7.62
N ASP A 42 -12.87 7.58 8.12
CA ASP A 42 -13.55 6.30 8.26
C ASP A 42 -15.08 6.51 8.23
N ILE A 43 -15.83 5.41 8.27
CA ILE A 43 -17.28 5.48 8.38
C ILE A 43 -17.70 6.10 9.72
N GLU A 44 -18.88 6.72 9.77
CA GLU A 44 -19.41 7.40 10.95
C GLU A 44 -19.31 6.59 12.26
N PRO A 45 -19.66 5.27 12.29
CA PRO A 45 -19.53 4.48 13.52
C PRO A 45 -18.10 4.34 14.06
N MET A 46 -17.08 4.60 13.25
CA MET A 46 -15.68 4.46 13.62
C MET A 46 -15.04 5.77 14.08
N VAL A 47 -15.76 6.90 14.09
CA VAL A 47 -15.22 8.22 14.46
C VAL A 47 -14.64 8.25 15.87
N GLU A 48 -15.28 7.61 16.84
CA GLU A 48 -14.73 7.52 18.20
C GLU A 48 -13.42 6.72 18.24
N SER A 49 -13.28 5.67 17.42
CA SER A 49 -12.01 4.95 17.29
C SER A 49 -10.93 5.80 16.62
N LEU A 50 -11.30 6.68 15.67
CA LEU A 50 -10.36 7.63 15.07
C LEU A 50 -9.87 8.67 16.07
N LYS A 51 -10.74 9.17 16.95
CA LYS A 51 -10.34 10.05 18.07
C LYS A 51 -9.35 9.34 18.99
N GLY A 52 -9.55 8.05 19.24
CA GLY A 52 -8.59 7.18 19.93
C GLY A 52 -7.20 7.21 19.28
N LEU A 53 -7.16 6.96 17.97
CA LEU A 53 -5.92 6.99 17.20
C LEU A 53 -5.28 8.40 17.18
N GLU A 54 -6.09 9.46 17.10
CA GLU A 54 -5.60 10.84 17.20
C GLU A 54 -4.91 11.12 18.54
N MET A 55 -5.49 10.69 19.67
CA MET A 55 -4.87 10.81 20.98
C MET A 55 -3.52 10.09 21.03
N GLU A 56 -3.44 8.84 20.56
CA GLU A 56 -2.18 8.09 20.51
C GLU A 56 -1.11 8.75 19.63
N LEU A 57 -1.52 9.34 18.49
CA LEU A 57 -0.61 10.07 17.60
C LEU A 57 -0.06 11.35 18.26
N GLN A 58 -0.89 12.05 19.03
CA GLN A 58 -0.50 13.23 19.79
C GLN A 58 0.46 12.86 20.93
N ASP A 59 0.17 11.78 21.66
CA ASP A 59 1.00 11.27 22.77
C ASP A 59 2.40 10.82 22.32
N CYS A 60 2.54 10.41 21.05
CA CYS A 60 3.83 10.01 20.49
C CYS A 60 4.81 11.17 20.24
N SER A 61 4.35 12.42 20.26
CA SER A 61 5.19 13.61 20.06
C SER A 61 6.10 13.55 18.82
N PHE A 62 5.58 13.04 17.71
CA PHE A 62 6.36 12.90 16.47
C PHE A 62 6.70 14.26 15.86
N LYS A 63 8.00 14.57 15.72
CA LYS A 63 8.49 15.82 15.14
C LYS A 63 7.84 16.19 13.78
N PRO A 64 7.65 15.26 12.82
CA PRO A 64 7.05 15.60 11.52
C PRO A 64 5.54 15.88 11.56
N LEU A 65 4.82 15.38 12.58
CA LEU A 65 3.37 15.48 12.63
C LEU A 65 2.95 16.88 13.10
N ARG A 66 2.28 17.64 12.22
CA ARG A 66 1.83 19.01 12.50
C ARG A 66 0.33 19.14 12.73
N GLY A 67 -0.44 18.12 12.38
CA GLY A 67 -1.86 18.10 12.64
C GLY A 67 -2.47 16.74 12.33
N VAL A 68 -3.61 16.50 12.97
CA VAL A 68 -4.49 15.36 12.69
C VAL A 68 -5.89 15.93 12.47
N VAL A 69 -6.57 15.44 11.44
CA VAL A 69 -7.95 15.77 11.12
C VAL A 69 -8.74 14.48 11.16
N VAL A 70 -9.66 14.34 12.11
CA VAL A 70 -10.54 13.18 12.25
C VAL A 70 -11.92 13.52 11.68
N THR A 71 -12.41 12.72 10.72
CA THR A 71 -13.74 12.96 10.14
C THR A 71 -14.32 11.74 9.43
N HIS A 72 -15.64 11.73 9.25
CA HIS A 72 -16.35 10.83 8.35
C HIS A 72 -16.93 11.56 7.13
N LEU A 73 -16.68 12.87 7.01
CA LEU A 73 -17.18 13.73 5.93
C LEU A 73 -16.14 13.82 4.80
N PRO A 74 -16.46 13.39 3.57
CA PRO A 74 -15.51 13.43 2.45
C PRO A 74 -14.97 14.81 2.13
N GLU A 75 -15.78 15.86 2.22
CA GLU A 75 -15.38 17.24 1.94
C GLU A 75 -14.32 17.77 2.92
N VAL A 76 -14.24 17.21 4.13
CA VAL A 76 -13.21 17.55 5.12
C VAL A 76 -11.98 16.66 4.93
N ALA A 77 -12.18 15.36 4.74
CA ALA A 77 -11.10 14.40 4.61
C ALA A 77 -10.27 14.59 3.34
N PHE A 78 -10.90 14.97 2.23
CA PHE A 78 -10.28 15.03 0.91
C PHE A 78 -9.82 16.45 0.53
N ASP A 79 -9.99 17.43 1.41
CA ASP A 79 -9.67 18.84 1.14
C ASP A 79 -8.18 19.08 0.92
N GLN A 80 -7.83 19.50 -0.29
CA GLN A 80 -6.48 19.93 -0.69
C GLN A 80 -5.37 18.91 -0.35
N ILE A 81 -5.69 17.62 -0.32
CA ILE A 81 -4.72 16.57 0.01
C ILE A 81 -3.68 16.37 -1.10
N ASP A 82 -2.45 16.04 -0.70
CA ASP A 82 -1.32 15.73 -1.59
C ASP A 82 -1.19 14.23 -1.86
N VAL A 83 -1.59 13.41 -0.88
CA VAL A 83 -1.51 11.95 -0.95
C VAL A 83 -2.79 11.34 -0.39
N ALA A 84 -3.30 10.31 -1.09
CA ALA A 84 -4.47 9.55 -0.67
C ALA A 84 -4.13 8.05 -0.56
N LEU A 85 -4.18 7.52 0.66
CA LEU A 85 -3.93 6.12 1.00
C LEU A 85 -5.26 5.42 1.24
N MET A 86 -5.74 4.73 0.20
CA MET A 86 -7.10 4.21 0.12
C MET A 86 -7.16 2.79 0.68
N VAL A 87 -7.20 2.68 2.01
CA VAL A 87 -7.12 1.42 2.77
C VAL A 87 -8.50 0.84 3.07
N GLY A 88 -9.47 1.69 3.39
CA GLY A 88 -10.83 1.30 3.71
C GLY A 88 -11.55 0.64 2.52
N ALA A 89 -11.93 -0.63 2.69
CA ALA A 89 -12.78 -1.38 1.79
C ALA A 89 -13.75 -2.25 2.60
N MET A 90 -14.89 -2.60 2.02
CA MET A 90 -15.82 -3.50 2.67
C MET A 90 -15.18 -4.89 2.81
N PRO A 91 -15.03 -5.43 4.03
CA PRO A 91 -14.57 -6.80 4.20
C PRO A 91 -15.64 -7.76 3.72
N ARG A 92 -15.23 -8.93 3.24
CA ARG A 92 -16.16 -10.00 2.89
C ARG A 92 -16.91 -10.46 4.15
N LYS A 93 -18.23 -10.36 4.12
CA LYS A 93 -19.11 -10.91 5.17
C LYS A 93 -19.48 -12.36 4.88
N GLU A 94 -19.84 -13.09 5.92
CA GLU A 94 -20.42 -14.44 5.78
C GLU A 94 -21.69 -14.38 4.90
N GLY A 95 -21.86 -15.36 4.02
CA GLY A 95 -22.96 -15.40 3.04
C GLY A 95 -22.82 -14.44 1.84
N MET A 96 -21.84 -13.54 1.81
CA MET A 96 -21.65 -12.61 0.70
C MET A 96 -21.02 -13.28 -0.53
N GLU A 97 -21.68 -13.15 -1.68
CA GLU A 97 -21.13 -13.58 -2.95
C GLU A 97 -19.98 -12.65 -3.40
N ARG A 98 -19.10 -13.17 -4.27
CA ARG A 98 -18.00 -12.38 -4.83
C ARG A 98 -18.51 -11.16 -5.60
N LYS A 99 -19.64 -11.29 -6.31
CA LYS A 99 -20.26 -10.21 -7.09
C LYS A 99 -20.75 -9.07 -6.19
N ASP A 100 -21.36 -9.40 -5.05
CA ASP A 100 -21.87 -8.41 -4.11
C ASP A 100 -20.72 -7.62 -3.48
N LEU A 101 -19.65 -8.31 -3.06
CA LEU A 101 -18.45 -7.68 -2.54
C LEU A 101 -17.80 -6.73 -3.56
N LEU A 102 -17.76 -7.15 -4.84
CA LEU A 102 -17.25 -6.32 -5.93
C LEU A 102 -18.11 -5.07 -6.12
N ASN A 103 -19.44 -5.24 -6.19
CA ASN A 103 -20.37 -4.13 -6.40
C ASN A 103 -20.30 -3.11 -5.25
N ALA A 104 -20.28 -3.59 -4.00
CA ALA A 104 -20.18 -2.73 -2.82
C ALA A 104 -18.88 -1.92 -2.82
N ASN A 105 -17.73 -2.57 -3.06
CA ASN A 105 -16.46 -1.87 -3.12
C ASN A 105 -16.38 -0.91 -4.31
N VAL A 106 -16.81 -1.31 -5.50
CA VAL A 106 -16.85 -0.40 -6.67
C VAL A 106 -17.69 0.84 -6.37
N HIS A 107 -18.80 0.73 -5.65
CA HIS A 107 -19.59 1.89 -5.23
C HIS A 107 -18.82 2.80 -4.24
N ILE A 108 -18.19 2.22 -3.21
CA ILE A 108 -17.36 2.98 -2.24
C ILE A 108 -16.27 3.75 -2.98
N PHE A 109 -15.52 3.07 -3.84
CA PHE A 109 -14.39 3.65 -4.57
C PHE A 109 -14.83 4.59 -5.69
N LYS A 110 -16.02 4.42 -6.28
CA LYS A 110 -16.64 5.43 -7.14
C LYS A 110 -16.86 6.74 -6.39
N ASN A 111 -17.51 6.68 -5.22
CA ASN A 111 -17.84 7.88 -4.43
C ASN A 111 -16.57 8.57 -3.92
N GLN A 112 -15.56 7.80 -3.47
CA GLN A 112 -14.27 8.35 -3.08
C GLN A 112 -13.49 8.94 -4.27
N GLY A 113 -13.62 8.37 -5.47
CA GLY A 113 -13.10 8.96 -6.70
C GLY A 113 -13.71 10.33 -7.00
N GLN A 114 -15.03 10.45 -6.87
CA GLN A 114 -15.73 11.73 -7.01
C GLN A 114 -15.31 12.75 -5.94
N ALA A 115 -15.06 12.31 -4.71
CA ALA A 115 -14.55 13.17 -3.64
C ALA A 115 -13.11 13.66 -3.94
N LEU A 116 -12.23 12.79 -4.41
CA LEU A 116 -10.89 13.18 -4.89
C LEU A 116 -10.99 14.21 -6.02
N ASP A 117 -11.83 13.94 -7.01
CA ASP A 117 -12.04 14.84 -8.15
C ASP A 117 -12.54 16.22 -7.71
N LYS A 118 -13.36 16.29 -6.67
CA LYS A 118 -13.96 17.54 -6.23
C LYS A 118 -13.07 18.34 -5.28
N TYR A 119 -12.42 17.70 -4.33
CA TYR A 119 -11.80 18.37 -3.18
C TYR A 119 -10.27 18.30 -3.13
N ALA A 120 -9.66 17.25 -3.71
CA ALA A 120 -8.22 17.07 -3.63
C ALA A 120 -7.45 17.96 -4.62
N LYS A 121 -6.15 18.15 -4.37
CA LYS A 121 -5.25 18.74 -5.37
C LYS A 121 -5.23 17.85 -6.61
N LYS A 122 -5.19 18.44 -7.81
CA LYS A 122 -5.13 17.65 -9.06
C LYS A 122 -3.84 16.85 -9.21
N THR A 123 -2.80 17.25 -8.47
CA THR A 123 -1.52 16.57 -8.35
C THR A 123 -1.51 15.43 -7.33
N VAL A 124 -2.62 15.17 -6.62
CA VAL A 124 -2.71 14.14 -5.56
C VAL A 124 -2.21 12.79 -6.07
N LYS A 125 -1.39 12.10 -5.27
CA LYS A 125 -0.96 10.71 -5.54
C LYS A 125 -1.82 9.72 -4.77
N VAL A 126 -2.43 8.77 -5.47
CA VAL A 126 -3.42 7.84 -4.93
C VAL A 126 -2.87 6.41 -4.91
N VAL A 127 -2.85 5.79 -3.73
CA VAL A 127 -2.45 4.39 -3.53
C VAL A 127 -3.63 3.58 -3.02
N VAL A 128 -4.09 2.63 -3.81
CA VAL A 128 -5.22 1.76 -3.48
C VAL A 128 -4.74 0.47 -2.85
N VAL A 129 -5.23 0.22 -1.65
CA VAL A 129 -4.87 -0.95 -0.82
C VAL A 129 -6.10 -1.82 -0.57
N GLY A 130 -7.26 -1.18 -0.37
CA GLY A 130 -8.52 -1.86 -0.13
C GLY A 130 -8.89 -2.79 -1.29
N ASN A 131 -9.15 -4.06 -0.97
CA ASN A 131 -9.36 -5.10 -1.97
C ASN A 131 -10.76 -5.08 -2.60
N PRO A 132 -10.89 -5.42 -3.90
CA PRO A 132 -9.82 -5.77 -4.85
C PRO A 132 -9.09 -4.53 -5.40
N ALA A 133 -7.81 -4.37 -5.05
CA ALA A 133 -7.08 -3.10 -5.20
C ALA A 133 -7.05 -2.57 -6.64
N ASN A 134 -6.74 -3.42 -7.62
CA ASN A 134 -6.62 -3.01 -9.03
C ASN A 134 -7.98 -2.54 -9.61
N THR A 135 -9.07 -3.27 -9.34
CA THR A 135 -10.41 -2.90 -9.81
C THR A 135 -10.91 -1.64 -9.11
N ASN A 136 -10.65 -1.50 -7.82
CA ASN A 136 -10.99 -0.31 -7.04
C ASN A 136 -10.22 0.92 -7.53
N ALA A 137 -8.94 0.77 -7.89
CA ALA A 137 -8.14 1.84 -8.50
C ALA A 137 -8.70 2.28 -9.85
N LEU A 138 -9.09 1.31 -10.70
CA LEU A 138 -9.75 1.61 -11.97
C LEU A 138 -11.07 2.35 -11.78
N ALA A 139 -11.88 1.94 -10.79
CA ALA A 139 -13.14 2.61 -10.47
C ALA A 139 -12.91 4.06 -10.02
N MET A 140 -11.96 4.31 -9.11
CA MET A 140 -11.61 5.67 -8.69
C MET A 140 -11.13 6.52 -9.84
N MET A 141 -10.15 6.03 -10.62
CA MET A 141 -9.57 6.77 -11.74
C MET A 141 -10.64 7.18 -12.76
N LYS A 142 -11.60 6.29 -13.07
CA LYS A 142 -12.71 6.60 -13.99
C LYS A 142 -13.68 7.65 -13.46
N ASN A 143 -13.77 7.82 -12.15
CA ASN A 143 -14.65 8.78 -11.50
C ASN A 143 -13.91 10.03 -10.99
N ALA A 144 -12.64 10.20 -11.38
CA ALA A 144 -11.82 11.36 -11.08
C ALA A 144 -11.13 11.91 -12.34
N PRO A 145 -11.89 12.34 -13.36
CA PRO A 145 -11.36 12.71 -14.66
C PRO A 145 -10.42 13.92 -14.66
N SER A 146 -10.47 14.77 -13.61
CA SER A 146 -9.59 15.94 -13.50
C SER A 146 -8.20 15.61 -12.93
N ILE A 147 -7.98 14.39 -12.43
CA ILE A 147 -6.70 13.92 -11.90
C ILE A 147 -5.99 13.06 -12.97
N PRO A 148 -4.69 13.29 -13.23
CA PRO A 148 -3.94 12.47 -14.18
C PRO A 148 -4.00 10.98 -13.84
N LYS A 149 -4.23 10.13 -14.84
CA LYS A 149 -4.42 8.68 -14.65
C LYS A 149 -3.20 8.01 -14.01
N GLU A 150 -2.02 8.51 -14.31
CA GLU A 150 -0.73 8.08 -13.76
C GLU A 150 -0.59 8.33 -12.25
N ASN A 151 -1.48 9.14 -11.66
CA ASN A 151 -1.54 9.37 -10.22
C ASN A 151 -2.39 8.33 -9.47
N PHE A 152 -2.95 7.33 -10.15
CA PHE A 152 -3.64 6.21 -9.52
C PHE A 152 -2.79 4.94 -9.60
N SER A 153 -2.56 4.32 -8.45
CA SER A 153 -1.80 3.08 -8.32
C SER A 153 -2.54 2.05 -7.45
N ALA A 154 -2.37 0.77 -7.75
CA ALA A 154 -2.81 -0.32 -6.89
C ALA A 154 -1.60 -1.01 -6.23
N LEU A 155 -1.73 -1.34 -4.95
CA LEU A 155 -0.62 -1.87 -4.16
C LEU A 155 -0.33 -3.34 -4.48
N THR A 156 0.81 -3.60 -5.13
CA THR A 156 1.43 -4.94 -5.25
C THR A 156 2.74 -5.04 -4.46
N ARG A 157 3.16 -3.96 -3.79
CA ARG A 157 4.44 -3.85 -3.07
C ARG A 157 4.58 -4.85 -1.93
N LEU A 158 3.48 -5.30 -1.32
CA LEU A 158 3.55 -6.31 -0.28
C LEU A 158 4.03 -7.65 -0.84
N ASP A 159 3.55 -8.04 -2.02
CA ASP A 159 3.94 -9.29 -2.67
C ASP A 159 5.38 -9.20 -3.18
N HIS A 160 5.79 -8.03 -3.68
CA HIS A 160 7.19 -7.72 -4.00
C HIS A 160 8.11 -7.88 -2.78
N ASN A 161 7.76 -7.26 -1.65
CA ASN A 161 8.54 -7.34 -0.41
C ASN A 161 8.61 -8.79 0.11
N ARG A 162 7.51 -9.55 -0.03
CA ARG A 162 7.48 -10.98 0.31
C ARG A 162 8.42 -11.79 -0.60
N ALA A 163 8.42 -11.54 -1.91
CA ALA A 163 9.31 -12.19 -2.86
C ALA A 163 10.79 -11.99 -2.49
N GLN A 164 11.19 -10.73 -2.27
CA GLN A 164 12.55 -10.39 -1.84
C GLN A 164 12.93 -11.11 -0.54
N SER A 165 12.06 -11.06 0.47
CA SER A 165 12.31 -11.70 1.77
C SER A 165 12.42 -13.23 1.65
N TYR A 166 11.61 -13.86 0.81
CA TYR A 166 11.61 -15.32 0.65
C TYR A 166 12.90 -15.82 -0.01
N ILE A 167 13.35 -15.14 -1.07
CA ILE A 167 14.64 -15.43 -1.73
C ILE A 167 15.79 -15.20 -0.76
N ALA A 168 15.80 -14.05 -0.06
CA ALA A 168 16.86 -13.70 0.86
C ALA A 168 17.02 -14.75 1.98
N ARG A 169 15.90 -15.22 2.54
CA ARG A 169 15.90 -16.28 3.55
C ARG A 169 16.43 -17.61 3.03
N ARG A 170 16.09 -17.99 1.79
CA ARG A 170 16.61 -19.22 1.17
C ARG A 170 18.13 -19.15 1.00
N LEU A 171 18.64 -17.98 0.62
CA LEU A 171 20.06 -17.78 0.35
C LEU A 171 20.90 -17.40 1.58
N GLY A 172 20.27 -17.17 2.73
CA GLY A 172 20.94 -16.75 3.96
C GLY A 172 21.55 -15.34 3.88
N VAL A 173 20.93 -14.43 3.13
CA VAL A 173 21.41 -13.06 2.92
C VAL A 173 20.43 -12.01 3.47
N PRO A 174 20.87 -10.76 3.71
CA PRO A 174 19.97 -9.66 4.02
C PRO A 174 18.88 -9.45 2.96
N SER A 175 17.68 -9.03 3.36
CA SER A 175 16.55 -8.85 2.44
C SER A 175 16.79 -7.75 1.40
N ASP A 176 17.58 -6.73 1.76
CA ASP A 176 17.94 -5.65 0.87
C ASP A 176 19.05 -6.04 -0.12
N SER A 177 19.67 -7.22 0.01
CA SER A 177 20.57 -7.77 -1.00
C SER A 177 19.85 -8.26 -2.24
N VAL A 178 18.54 -8.57 -2.18
CA VAL A 178 17.74 -9.02 -3.33
C VAL A 178 17.13 -7.82 -4.05
N LYS A 179 17.41 -7.66 -5.34
CA LYS A 179 16.95 -6.56 -6.19
C LYS A 179 16.14 -7.08 -7.37
N ASN A 180 15.38 -6.19 -8.00
CA ASN A 180 14.71 -6.41 -9.28
C ASN A 180 13.72 -7.59 -9.33
N CYS A 181 13.05 -7.90 -8.21
CA CYS A 181 11.81 -8.68 -8.26
C CYS A 181 10.70 -7.84 -8.92
N ILE A 182 9.81 -8.47 -9.68
CA ILE A 182 8.70 -7.80 -10.37
C ILE A 182 7.41 -8.60 -10.12
N ILE A 183 6.29 -7.90 -9.90
CA ILE A 183 4.97 -8.52 -9.69
C ILE A 183 4.04 -8.16 -10.84
N TRP A 184 3.77 -9.07 -11.75
CA TRP A 184 2.89 -8.79 -12.88
C TRP A 184 1.42 -9.13 -12.55
N GLY A 185 0.51 -8.34 -13.12
CA GLY A 185 -0.93 -8.61 -13.09
C GLY A 185 -1.64 -8.19 -11.80
N ASN A 186 -2.76 -8.85 -11.52
CA ASN A 186 -3.70 -8.44 -10.49
C ASN A 186 -3.22 -8.81 -9.07
N HIS A 187 -3.45 -7.98 -8.04
CA HIS A 187 -3.23 -8.35 -6.63
C HIS A 187 -4.24 -9.43 -6.20
N SER A 188 -3.90 -10.68 -6.49
CA SER A 188 -4.72 -11.87 -6.26
C SER A 188 -3.88 -13.13 -6.46
N ASN A 189 -4.51 -14.30 -6.37
CA ASN A 189 -3.85 -15.58 -6.64
C ASN A 189 -3.42 -15.77 -8.11
N THR A 190 -3.79 -14.86 -9.02
CA THR A 190 -3.35 -14.89 -10.43
C THR A 190 -2.16 -13.97 -10.71
N GLN A 191 -1.55 -13.36 -9.68
CA GLN A 191 -0.33 -12.58 -9.86
C GLN A 191 0.83 -13.46 -10.31
N PHE A 192 1.74 -12.89 -11.10
CA PHE A 192 2.97 -13.55 -11.50
C PHE A 192 4.17 -12.87 -10.83
N VAL A 193 4.90 -13.63 -10.01
CA VAL A 193 6.11 -13.15 -9.32
C VAL A 193 7.31 -13.47 -10.19
N ASP A 194 7.80 -12.46 -10.89
CA ASP A 194 8.91 -12.57 -11.83
C ASP A 194 10.24 -12.23 -11.16
N VAL A 195 11.17 -13.17 -11.27
CA VAL A 195 12.53 -13.08 -10.73
C VAL A 195 13.58 -13.36 -11.79
N SER A 196 13.19 -13.37 -13.07
CA SER A 196 14.10 -13.59 -14.21
C SER A 196 15.18 -12.50 -14.32
N HIS A 197 14.82 -11.27 -13.94
CA HIS A 197 15.74 -10.12 -13.87
C HIS A 197 16.21 -9.80 -12.45
N ALA A 198 15.81 -10.61 -11.47
CA ALA A 198 16.20 -10.39 -10.09
C ALA A 198 17.67 -10.78 -9.88
N THR A 199 18.36 -10.00 -9.06
CA THR A 199 19.73 -10.28 -8.65
C THR A 199 19.85 -10.30 -7.13
N VAL A 200 20.85 -11.00 -6.63
CA VAL A 200 21.23 -11.02 -5.23
C VAL A 200 22.67 -10.54 -5.09
N ASN A 201 22.91 -9.60 -4.19
CA ASN A 201 24.26 -9.27 -3.77
C ASN A 201 24.72 -10.27 -2.70
N LYS A 202 25.73 -11.08 -3.03
CA LYS A 202 26.38 -12.01 -2.11
C LYS A 202 27.88 -11.81 -2.20
N ASP A 203 28.52 -11.55 -1.06
CA ASP A 203 29.96 -11.31 -0.96
C ASP A 203 30.46 -10.19 -1.91
N GLY A 204 29.67 -9.14 -2.07
CA GLY A 204 29.97 -7.99 -2.94
C GLY A 204 29.71 -8.24 -4.43
N LYS A 205 29.28 -9.44 -4.83
CA LYS A 205 28.98 -9.80 -6.22
C LYS A 205 27.47 -9.82 -6.46
N SER A 206 27.05 -9.24 -7.58
CA SER A 206 25.66 -9.32 -8.04
C SER A 206 25.47 -10.58 -8.88
N ILE A 207 24.69 -11.54 -8.37
CA ILE A 207 24.45 -12.84 -8.99
C ILE A 207 22.96 -12.92 -9.40
N PRO A 208 22.61 -13.43 -10.60
CA PRO A 208 21.22 -13.70 -10.96
C PRO A 208 20.54 -14.62 -9.95
N VAL A 209 19.26 -14.36 -9.61
CA VAL A 209 18.53 -15.18 -8.62
C VAL A 209 18.43 -16.64 -9.04
N PHE A 210 18.21 -16.93 -10.32
CA PHE A 210 18.17 -18.31 -10.83
C PHE A 210 19.48 -19.06 -10.57
N GLU A 211 20.61 -18.41 -10.80
CA GLU A 211 21.95 -18.99 -10.54
C GLU A 211 22.20 -19.16 -9.04
N ALA A 212 21.94 -18.12 -8.25
CA ALA A 212 22.21 -18.15 -6.81
C ALA A 212 21.35 -19.19 -6.06
N VAL A 213 20.11 -19.41 -6.52
CA VAL A 213 19.19 -20.40 -5.95
C VAL A 213 19.51 -21.81 -6.42
N GLY A 214 19.95 -21.99 -7.66
CA GLY A 214 20.35 -23.28 -8.23
C GLY A 214 19.23 -24.33 -8.30
N ASP A 215 17.97 -23.91 -8.21
CA ASP A 215 16.80 -24.80 -8.13
C ASP A 215 15.59 -24.16 -8.84
N GLU A 216 15.49 -24.47 -10.14
CA GLU A 216 14.46 -23.92 -11.01
C GLU A 216 13.05 -24.42 -10.65
N ASN A 217 12.93 -25.67 -10.18
CA ASN A 217 11.65 -26.23 -9.75
C ASN A 217 11.10 -25.51 -8.53
N TRP A 218 11.97 -25.17 -7.57
CA TRP A 218 11.58 -24.37 -6.42
C TRP A 218 11.12 -22.97 -6.83
N ILE A 219 11.84 -22.30 -7.75
CA ILE A 219 11.46 -20.97 -8.25
C ILE A 219 10.09 -21.01 -8.93
N LYS A 220 9.88 -21.97 -9.84
CA LYS A 220 8.67 -22.04 -10.66
C LYS A 220 7.44 -22.54 -9.91
N ASN A 221 7.61 -23.30 -8.82
CA ASN A 221 6.48 -23.93 -8.11
C ASN A 221 6.37 -23.46 -6.67
N ASP A 222 7.30 -23.87 -5.81
CA ASP A 222 7.22 -23.67 -4.36
C ASP A 222 7.23 -22.19 -3.98
N PHE A 223 8.15 -21.43 -4.58
CA PHE A 223 8.28 -20.00 -4.36
C PHE A 223 7.00 -19.25 -4.77
N LEU A 224 6.49 -19.45 -5.98
CA LEU A 224 5.25 -18.81 -6.44
C LEU A 224 4.07 -19.12 -5.50
N SER A 225 3.90 -20.40 -5.17
CA SER A 225 2.84 -20.88 -4.27
C SER A 225 2.96 -20.27 -2.87
N ALA A 226 4.18 -20.15 -2.35
CA ALA A 226 4.45 -19.57 -1.04
C ALA A 226 4.09 -18.08 -0.97
N ILE A 227 4.36 -17.30 -2.02
CA ILE A 227 3.99 -15.88 -2.07
C ILE A 227 2.48 -15.72 -2.14
N GLN A 228 1.81 -16.44 -3.05
CA GLN A 228 0.35 -16.39 -3.22
C GLN A 228 -0.40 -16.77 -1.93
N LYS A 229 0.12 -17.75 -1.17
CA LYS A 229 -0.49 -18.22 0.09
C LYS A 229 -0.01 -17.46 1.33
N ARG A 230 0.90 -16.50 1.21
CA ARG A 230 1.53 -15.86 2.37
C ARG A 230 0.55 -15.10 3.25
N GLY A 231 -0.44 -14.44 2.64
CA GLY A 231 -1.50 -13.75 3.39
C GLY A 231 -2.30 -14.70 4.29
N ALA A 232 -2.73 -15.84 3.73
CA ALA A 232 -3.43 -16.88 4.47
C ALA A 232 -2.56 -17.49 5.58
N ALA A 233 -1.27 -17.70 5.33
CA ALA A 233 -0.34 -18.20 6.34
C ALA A 233 -0.21 -17.24 7.55
N VAL A 234 -0.20 -15.92 7.31
CA VAL A 234 -0.17 -14.93 8.41
C VAL A 234 -1.48 -14.96 9.20
N ILE A 235 -2.63 -15.04 8.53
CA ILE A 235 -3.94 -15.14 9.18
C ILE A 235 -4.03 -16.41 10.03
N ALA A 236 -3.59 -17.55 9.50
CA ALA A 236 -3.63 -18.82 10.22
C ALA A 236 -2.82 -18.75 11.54
N ALA A 237 -1.65 -18.11 11.49
CA ALA A 237 -0.74 -17.97 12.63
C ALA A 237 -1.19 -16.89 13.64
N ARG A 238 -1.57 -15.69 13.17
CA ARG A 238 -1.87 -14.54 14.06
C ARG A 238 -3.35 -14.41 14.43
N LYS A 239 -4.24 -15.12 13.72
CA LYS A 239 -5.71 -14.87 13.71
C LYS A 239 -6.11 -13.46 13.27
N LEU A 240 -5.15 -12.68 12.77
CA LEU A 240 -5.29 -11.32 12.30
C LEU A 240 -4.62 -11.17 10.94
N SER A 241 -5.09 -10.21 10.15
CA SER A 241 -4.49 -9.89 8.86
C SER A 241 -3.04 -9.41 9.01
N SER A 242 -2.28 -9.44 7.91
CA SER A 242 -0.87 -9.03 7.85
C SER A 242 -0.70 -7.50 7.84
N ALA A 243 -1.35 -6.80 8.78
CA ALA A 243 -1.50 -5.35 8.80
C ALA A 243 -0.17 -4.59 8.83
N LEU A 244 0.75 -4.97 9.72
CA LEU A 244 2.08 -4.36 9.82
C LEU A 244 2.84 -4.38 8.48
N SER A 245 2.91 -5.56 7.85
CA SER A 245 3.61 -5.69 6.57
C SER A 245 2.91 -4.97 5.42
N ALA A 246 1.57 -4.91 5.44
CA ALA A 246 0.81 -4.14 4.46
C ALA A 246 1.06 -2.63 4.61
N ALA A 247 1.01 -2.10 5.83
CA ALA A 247 1.34 -0.70 6.11
C ALA A 247 2.78 -0.37 5.66
N LYS A 248 3.76 -1.22 5.99
CA LYS A 248 5.14 -1.06 5.53
C LYS A 248 5.24 -1.03 4.00
N ALA A 249 4.50 -1.89 3.31
CA ALA A 249 4.48 -1.91 1.85
C ALA A 249 3.87 -0.65 1.23
N VAL A 250 2.84 -0.07 1.86
CA VAL A 250 2.27 1.23 1.45
C VAL A 250 3.29 2.35 1.64
N THR A 251 3.95 2.39 2.79
CA THR A 251 5.03 3.33 3.09
C THR A 251 6.16 3.24 2.07
N ASP A 252 6.63 2.03 1.77
CA ASP A 252 7.68 1.81 0.78
C ASP A 252 7.26 2.21 -0.64
N HIS A 253 6.02 1.90 -1.02
CA HIS A 253 5.47 2.26 -2.32
C HIS A 253 5.45 3.78 -2.50
N MET A 254 4.87 4.51 -1.54
CA MET A 254 4.79 5.97 -1.63
C MET A 254 6.17 6.61 -1.53
N ARG A 255 7.05 6.11 -0.65
CA ARG A 255 8.42 6.62 -0.50
C ARG A 255 9.19 6.54 -1.81
N ASP A 256 9.19 5.39 -2.47
CA ASP A 256 9.91 5.23 -3.73
C ASP A 256 9.24 6.01 -4.88
N TRP A 257 7.91 6.22 -4.84
CA TRP A 257 7.24 7.11 -5.78
C TRP A 257 7.62 8.58 -5.55
N TRP A 258 7.75 8.99 -4.29
CA TRP A 258 8.04 10.37 -3.92
C TRP A 258 9.50 10.77 -4.18
N PHE A 259 10.44 9.91 -3.81
CA PHE A 259 11.89 10.18 -3.93
C PHE A 259 12.54 9.57 -5.18
N GLY A 260 11.79 8.78 -5.93
CA GLY A 260 12.34 7.93 -6.98
C GLY A 260 12.98 6.66 -6.43
N THR A 261 13.24 5.71 -7.33
CA THR A 261 13.94 4.47 -6.98
C THR A 261 15.44 4.66 -7.01
N LYS A 262 16.15 3.82 -6.24
CA LYS A 262 17.61 3.67 -6.43
C LYS A 262 17.85 3.14 -7.86
N LYS A 263 18.95 3.57 -8.50
CA LYS A 263 19.33 3.28 -9.92
C LYS A 263 19.22 1.83 -10.41
N VAL A 264 19.05 0.84 -9.51
CA VAL A 264 19.05 -0.60 -9.80
C VAL A 264 17.84 -1.31 -9.16
N CYS A 265 16.70 -0.62 -9.03
CA CYS A 265 15.48 -1.21 -8.49
C CYS A 265 14.26 -0.77 -9.31
N PHE A 266 13.58 -1.74 -9.92
CA PHE A 266 12.26 -1.53 -10.52
C PHE A 266 11.18 -1.57 -9.43
N LEU A 267 10.23 -0.65 -9.52
CA LEU A 267 8.99 -0.71 -8.75
C LEU A 267 7.95 -1.45 -9.57
N THR A 268 7.28 -2.39 -8.93
CA THR A 268 6.01 -2.83 -9.46
C THR A 268 4.92 -1.85 -9.06
N CYS A 269 4.37 -1.16 -10.05
CA CYS A 269 3.15 -0.40 -9.92
C CYS A 269 2.29 -0.76 -11.12
N LEU A 270 1.11 -1.36 -10.91
CA LEU A 270 0.08 -1.24 -11.94
C LEU A 270 -0.38 0.21 -11.90
N ARG A 271 0.21 1.03 -12.78
CA ARG A 271 -0.55 2.13 -13.35
C ARG A 271 -1.70 1.49 -14.11
N ALA A 272 -2.92 1.99 -13.94
CA ALA A 272 -4.06 1.45 -14.66
C ALA A 272 -3.83 1.69 -16.16
N PHE A 273 -3.23 0.71 -16.83
CA PHE A 273 -3.10 0.69 -18.28
C PHE A 273 -4.52 0.56 -18.84
N LEU A 274 -5.01 1.66 -19.38
CA LEU A 274 -6.03 1.70 -20.42
C LEU A 274 -5.36 2.31 -21.64
#